data_AF-Q08YH7-F1
#
_entry.id   AF-Q08YH7-F1
#
_cell.length_a   1.000
_cell.length_b   1.000
_cell.length_c   1.000
_cell.angle_alpha   90.00
_cell.angle_beta   90.00
_cell.angle_gamma   90.00
#
_symmetry.space_group_name_H-M   'P 1'
#
loop_
_entity.id
_entity.type
_entity.pdbx_description
1 polymer ?
#
loop_
_entity_poly.entity_id
_entity_poly.type
_entity_poly.pdbx_seq_one_letter_code
_entity_poly.pdbx_strand_id
1 'polypeptide(L)'
;MTYTEADVERYTASLPEGLRMTRRKLLHPEWEKRYQTAGELGNALRRWLGELTLSPADAVEELEGVVNEASARWAREGVERSLSARRKLHHSALSIDRQRGS
;
A
#
# COMPACT_ATOMS: atom_id res chain seq x y z
N MET A 1 -7.08 11.70 12.21
CA MET A 1 -5.84 12.31 11.68
C MET A 1 -5.89 12.16 10.17
N THR A 2 -6.05 13.27 9.45
CA THR A 2 -5.98 13.30 7.98
C THR A 2 -4.58 13.74 7.63
N TYR A 3 -3.79 12.87 7.01
CA TYR A 3 -2.45 13.26 6.56
C TYR A 3 -2.59 14.18 5.35
N THR A 4 -1.66 15.11 5.20
CA THR A 4 -1.64 16.15 4.18
C THR A 4 -0.73 15.77 3.02
N GLU A 5 -0.83 16.49 1.90
CA GLU A 5 0.11 16.33 0.79
C GLU A 5 1.56 16.66 1.21
N ALA A 6 1.75 17.61 2.14
CA ALA A 6 3.04 17.92 2.72
C ALA A 6 3.65 16.74 3.50
N ASP A 7 2.80 15.93 4.16
CA ASP A 7 3.26 14.72 4.85
C ASP A 7 3.73 13.66 3.83
N VAL A 8 3.05 13.54 2.70
CA VAL A 8 3.43 12.63 1.60
C VAL A 8 4.72 13.08 0.93
N GLU A 9 4.88 14.38 0.67
CA GLU A 9 6.12 15.00 0.20
C GLU A 9 7.29 14.65 1.13
N ARG A 10 7.12 14.93 2.43
CA ARG A 10 8.14 14.67 3.44
C ARG A 10 8.53 13.19 3.53
N TYR A 11 7.54 12.29 3.40
CA TYR A 11 7.76 10.85 3.44
C TYR A 11 8.42 10.28 2.19
N THR A 12 8.36 11.00 1.07
CA THR A 12 8.85 10.53 -0.23
C THR A 12 10.12 11.26 -0.71
N ALA A 13 10.57 12.29 0.02
CA ALA A 13 11.71 13.12 -0.34
C ALA A 13 13.02 12.34 -0.60
N SER A 14 13.26 11.25 0.13
CA SER A 14 14.48 10.43 -0.02
C SER A 14 14.43 9.41 -1.15
N LEU A 15 13.29 9.25 -1.83
CA LEU A 15 13.12 8.24 -2.87
C LEU A 15 13.63 8.73 -4.23
N PRO A 16 14.07 7.82 -5.12
CA PRO A 16 14.30 8.13 -6.53
C PRO A 16 13.06 8.78 -7.17
N GLU A 17 13.27 9.72 -8.10
CA GLU A 17 12.20 10.54 -8.70
C GLU A 17 11.00 9.72 -9.17
N GLY A 18 11.24 8.64 -9.91
CA GLY A 18 10.18 7.78 -10.42
C GLY A 18 9.35 7.11 -9.31
N LEU A 19 10.00 6.60 -8.25
CA LEU A 19 9.31 6.02 -7.10
C LEU A 19 8.62 7.08 -6.24
N ARG A 20 9.19 8.28 -6.16
CA ARG A 20 8.59 9.44 -5.49
C ARG A 20 7.26 9.81 -6.14
N MET A 21 7.24 9.92 -7.47
CA MET A 21 6.02 10.21 -8.23
C MET A 21 4.96 9.12 -8.06
N THR A 22 5.36 7.84 -8.12
CA THR A 22 4.44 6.73 -7.88
C THR A 22 3.85 6.77 -6.47
N ARG A 23 4.67 7.01 -5.43
CA ARG A 23 4.19 7.09 -4.04
C ARG A 23 3.32 8.31 -3.79
N ARG A 24 3.65 9.48 -4.37
CA ARG A 24 2.80 10.69 -4.25
C ARG A 24 1.41 10.46 -4.80
N LYS A 25 1.32 9.84 -5.99
CA LYS A 25 0.02 9.52 -6.60
C LYS A 25 -0.73 8.46 -5.78
N LEU A 26 -0.06 7.39 -5.35
CA LEU A 26 -0.69 6.32 -4.56
C LEU A 26 -1.25 6.84 -3.22
N LEU A 27 -0.51 7.71 -2.55
CA LEU A 27 -0.83 8.25 -1.23
C LEU A 27 -1.51 9.62 -1.32
N HIS A 28 -2.08 10.00 -2.45
CA HIS A 28 -2.71 11.31 -2.54
C HIS A 28 -3.91 11.40 -1.56
N PRO A 29 -4.10 12.47 -0.78
CA PRO A 29 -5.22 12.58 0.16
C PRO A 29 -6.59 12.41 -0.50
N GLU A 30 -6.79 13.05 -1.66
CA GLU A 30 -7.98 12.90 -2.50
C GLU A 30 -7.98 11.59 -3.29
N TRP A 31 -9.08 10.82 -3.21
CA TRP A 31 -9.23 9.52 -3.88
C TRP A 31 -9.14 9.61 -5.41
N GLU A 32 -9.74 10.63 -6.01
CA GLU A 32 -9.78 10.82 -7.47
C GLU A 32 -8.39 11.06 -8.08
N LYS A 33 -7.45 11.54 -7.27
CA LYS A 33 -6.07 11.78 -7.67
C LYS A 33 -5.17 10.54 -7.50
N ARG A 34 -5.69 9.45 -6.93
CA ARG A 34 -4.97 8.16 -6.79
C ARG A 34 -5.01 7.35 -8.08
N TYR A 35 -4.25 6.25 -8.07
CA TYR A 35 -4.47 5.16 -9.03
C TYR A 35 -5.84 4.55 -8.80
N GLN A 36 -6.67 4.52 -9.84
CA GLN A 36 -8.05 4.04 -9.75
C GLN A 36 -8.12 2.51 -9.80
N THR A 37 -7.08 1.88 -10.35
CA THR A 37 -6.99 0.42 -10.42
C THR A 37 -5.60 -0.08 -10.05
N ALA A 38 -5.53 -1.34 -9.60
CA ALA A 38 -4.26 -2.05 -9.42
C ALA A 38 -3.46 -2.14 -10.74
N GLY A 39 -4.16 -2.22 -11.88
CA GLY A 39 -3.53 -2.24 -13.21
C GLY A 39 -2.82 -0.93 -13.54
N GLU A 40 -3.40 0.22 -13.20
CA GLU A 40 -2.76 1.52 -13.38
C GLU A 40 -1.50 1.67 -12.53
N LEU A 41 -1.55 1.23 -11.26
CA LEU A 41 -0.38 1.20 -10.40
C LEU A 41 0.71 0.27 -10.98
N GLY A 42 0.31 -0.93 -11.41
CA GLY A 42 1.23 -1.90 -12.01
C GLY A 42 1.87 -1.40 -13.30
N ASN A 43 1.17 -0.60 -14.10
CA ASN A 43 1.72 0.02 -15.30
C ASN A 43 2.70 1.17 -14.97
N ALA A 44 2.38 1.97 -13.95
CA ALA A 44 3.30 3.02 -13.48
C ALA A 44 4.59 2.44 -12.91
N LEU A 45 4.48 1.37 -12.11
CA LEU A 45 5.62 0.64 -11.58
C LEU A 45 6.44 0.00 -12.69
N ARG A 46 5.81 -0.68 -13.66
CA ARG A 46 6.52 -1.26 -14.81
C ARG A 46 7.21 -0.23 -15.68
N ARG A 47 6.62 0.97 -15.83
CA ARG A 47 7.25 2.06 -16.58
C ARG A 47 8.47 2.62 -15.85
N TRP A 48 8.40 2.75 -14.53
CA TRP A 48 9.55 3.16 -13.71
C TRP A 48 10.63 2.09 -13.68
N LEU A 49 10.26 0.84 -13.43
CA LEU A 49 11.17 -0.31 -13.45
C LEU A 49 11.68 -0.60 -14.87
N GLY A 50 11.02 -0.16 -15.92
CA GLY A 50 11.53 -0.26 -17.29
C GLY A 50 12.83 0.53 -17.53
N GLU A 51 13.18 1.47 -16.63
CA GLU A 51 14.47 2.17 -16.61
C GLU A 51 15.50 1.49 -15.68
N LEU A 52 15.07 0.55 -14.82
CA LEU A 52 15.92 -0.26 -13.95
C LEU A 52 15.80 -1.70 -14.39
N THR A 53 16.78 -2.23 -15.13
CA THR A 53 16.84 -3.66 -15.47
C THR A 53 16.85 -4.54 -14.21
N LEU A 54 15.66 -4.83 -13.69
CA LEU A 54 15.38 -5.75 -12.61
C LEU A 54 14.60 -6.89 -13.24
N SER A 55 15.10 -8.11 -13.07
CA SER A 55 14.33 -9.27 -13.48
C SER A 55 13.07 -9.38 -12.59
N PRO A 56 12.01 -10.04 -13.06
CA PRO A 56 10.84 -10.31 -12.23
C PRO A 56 11.17 -11.02 -10.91
N ALA A 57 12.26 -11.81 -10.86
CA ALA A 57 12.72 -12.46 -9.64
C ALA A 57 13.27 -11.45 -8.64
N ASP A 58 14.13 -10.53 -9.10
CA ASP A 58 14.71 -9.47 -8.26
C ASP A 58 13.61 -8.58 -7.66
N ALA A 59 12.57 -8.28 -8.45
CA ALA A 59 11.44 -7.48 -7.99
C ALA A 59 10.60 -8.18 -6.91
N VAL A 60 10.44 -9.51 -6.99
CA VAL A 60 9.71 -10.30 -5.98
C VAL A 60 10.52 -10.39 -4.70
N GLU A 61 11.82 -10.68 -4.79
CA GLU A 61 12.71 -10.79 -3.64
C GLU A 61 12.78 -9.47 -2.84
N GLU A 62 12.96 -8.35 -3.55
CA GLU A 62 12.96 -7.02 -2.92
C GLU A 62 11.61 -6.68 -2.29
N LEU A 63 10.50 -6.99 -2.96
CA LEU A 63 9.16 -6.73 -2.43
C LEU A 63 8.88 -7.57 -1.17
N GLU A 64 9.24 -8.85 -1.18
CA GLU A 64 9.13 -9.73 -0.01
C GLU A 64 9.99 -9.22 1.16
N GLY A 65 11.22 -8.79 0.88
CA GLY A 65 12.09 -8.17 1.87
C GLY A 65 11.46 -6.95 2.52
N VAL A 66 10.96 -6.00 1.73
CA VAL A 66 10.31 -4.77 2.22
C VAL A 66 9.02 -5.08 2.99
N VAL A 67 8.21 -6.03 2.52
CA VAL A 67 6.98 -6.45 3.23
C VAL A 67 7.30 -7.09 4.57
N ASN A 68 8.32 -7.95 4.63
CA ASN A 68 8.75 -8.59 5.87
C ASN A 68 9.32 -7.56 6.86
N GLU A 69 10.15 -6.63 6.40
CA GLU A 69 10.69 -5.56 7.24
C GLU A 69 9.57 -4.65 7.78
N ALA A 70 8.65 -4.24 6.92
CA ALA A 70 7.51 -3.41 7.30
C ALA A 70 6.61 -4.14 8.32
N SER A 71 6.35 -5.42 8.10
CA SER A 71 5.55 -6.26 9.02
C SER A 71 6.24 -6.40 10.38
N ALA A 72 7.55 -6.66 10.39
CA ALA A 72 8.34 -6.74 11.61
C ALA A 72 8.39 -5.40 12.36
N ARG A 73 8.44 -4.28 11.63
CA ARG A 73 8.36 -2.94 12.20
C ARG A 73 6.98 -2.64 12.78
N TRP A 74 5.90 -2.99 12.08
CA TRP A 74 4.53 -2.82 12.57
C TRP A 74 4.19 -3.69 13.78
N ALA A 75 4.75 -4.90 13.86
CA ALA A 75 4.66 -5.76 15.05
C ALA A 75 5.34 -5.11 16.25
N ARG A 76 6.55 -4.54 16.06
CA ARG A 76 7.28 -3.78 17.09
C ARG A 76 6.54 -2.53 17.54
N GLU A 77 5.91 -1.81 16.60
CA GLU A 77 5.14 -0.59 16.86
C GLU A 77 3.71 -0.87 17.39
N GLY A 78 3.32 -2.14 17.56
CA GLY A 78 2.03 -2.53 18.16
C GLY A 78 0.80 -2.30 17.27
N VAL A 79 0.97 -2.00 15.98
CA VAL A 79 -0.09 -1.69 15.02
C VAL A 79 -0.90 -2.94 14.63
N GLU A 80 -0.34 -4.13 14.86
CA GLU A 80 -0.91 -5.44 14.52
C GLU A 80 -2.31 -5.69 15.13
N ARG A 81 -2.61 -5.08 16.28
CA ARG A 81 -3.92 -5.19 16.94
C ARG A 81 -5.04 -4.49 16.16
N SER A 82 -4.75 -3.44 15.41
CA SER A 82 -5.79 -2.66 14.68
C SER A 82 -6.24 -3.33 13.38
N LEU A 83 -5.34 -4.00 12.65
CA LEU A 83 -5.68 -4.70 11.40
C LEU A 83 -6.41 -6.02 11.66
N SER A 84 -5.97 -6.76 12.69
CA SER A 84 -6.62 -7.99 13.14
C SER A 84 -8.03 -7.74 13.67
N ALA A 85 -8.23 -6.62 14.39
CA ALA A 85 -9.56 -6.19 14.85
C ALA A 85 -10.48 -5.80 13.68
N ARG A 86 -9.97 -5.07 12.67
CA ARG A 86 -10.77 -4.74 11.47
C ARG A 86 -11.16 -5.97 10.65
N ARG A 87 -10.27 -6.95 10.49
CA ARG A 87 -10.57 -8.21 9.77
C ARG A 87 -11.64 -9.03 10.49
N LYS A 88 -11.60 -9.09 11.83
CA LYS A 88 -12.64 -9.76 12.63
C LYS A 88 -13.99 -9.07 12.50
N LEU A 89 -14.03 -7.72 12.53
CA LEU A 89 -15.26 -6.95 12.35
C LEU A 89 -15.88 -7.15 10.96
N HIS A 90 -15.06 -7.21 9.90
CA HIS A 90 -15.55 -7.41 8.53
C HIS A 90 -16.10 -8.83 8.29
N HIS A 91 -15.46 -9.84 8.89
CA HIS A 91 -15.92 -11.24 8.79
C HIS A 91 -17.19 -11.50 9.61
N SER A 92 -17.35 -10.83 10.77
CA SER A 92 -18.57 -10.90 11.56
C SER A 92 -19.75 -10.18 10.88
N ALA A 93 -19.53 -9.03 10.24
CA ALA A 93 -20.58 -8.33 9.50
C ALA A 93 -21.14 -9.16 8.33
N LEU A 94 -20.27 -9.87 7.59
CA LEU A 94 -20.66 -10.75 6.48
C LEU A 94 -21.38 -12.03 6.93
N SER A 95 -21.16 -12.46 8.18
CA SER A 95 -21.81 -13.65 8.75
C SER A 95 -23.21 -13.34 9.32
N ILE A 96 -23.43 -12.10 9.78
CA ILE A 96 -24.73 -11.66 10.32
C ILE A 96 -25.76 -11.42 9.20
N ASP A 97 -25.33 -10.90 8.05
CA ASP A 97 -26.22 -10.62 6.90
C ASP A 97 -26.78 -11.91 6.28
N ARG A 98 -26.01 -13.01 6.35
CA ARG A 98 -26.42 -14.32 5.85
C ARG A 98 -27.50 -15.00 6.69
N GLN A 99 -27.66 -14.62 7.97
CA GLN A 99 -28.64 -15.24 8.87
C GLN A 99 -29.99 -14.51 8.94
N ARG A 100 -30.14 -13.34 8.29
CA ARG A 100 -31.40 -12.58 8.26
C ARG A 100 -32.18 -12.72 6.94
N GLY A 101 -31.68 -13.53 6.00
CA GLY A 101 -32.27 -13.75 4.67
C GLY A 101 -32.74 -15.18 4.42
N SER A 102 -33.36 -15.83 5.39
CA SER A 102 -34.09 -17.10 5.21
C SER A 102 -35.41 -17.06 5.95
#